data_AF-A0A7V3EQZ1-F1
#
_entry.id   AF-A0A7V3EQZ1-F1
#
_cell.length_a   1.000
_cell.length_b   1.000
_cell.length_c   1.000
_cell.angle_alpha   90.00
_cell.angle_beta   90.00
_cell.angle_gamma   90.00
#
_symmetry.space_group_name_H-M   'P 1'
#
loop_
_entity.id
_entity.type
_entity.pdbx_description
1 polymer ?
#
loop_
_entity_poly.entity_id
_entity_poly.type
_entity_poly.pdbx_seq_one_letter_code
_entity_poly.pdbx_strand_id
1 'polypeptide(L)'
;MALTGLDIYKRLPRTNCRKCGFPTCLAFAMALASRKVALSACPEVSDAARAELAAAAEPPVRTVRIGDRVIGGETVLFRHEKTFVNPPLLAVAVHGFDAERIRAFGALSFDRVGRRHRTEMVLCDAVGCPARDIAAAARLTASLGGLFALRVGSAEEARTVPADVPVHLIGDAHAGDVGRPGAERLGVLVEDEQIGPAERQVDVEVAPAADVERGVVAHRRAQV
;
A
#
# COMPACT_ATOMS: atom_id res chain seq x y z
N MET A 1 18.49 3.94 6.18
CA MET A 1 19.38 4.43 5.11
C MET A 1 19.54 3.30 4.10
N ALA A 2 19.44 3.58 2.80
CA ALA A 2 19.68 2.55 1.79
C ALA A 2 21.10 1.98 1.93
N LEU A 3 21.22 0.65 1.90
CA LEU A 3 22.53 -0.02 1.91
C LEU A 3 23.40 0.49 0.77
N THR A 4 24.63 0.90 1.07
CA THR A 4 25.58 1.26 0.03
C THR A 4 26.04 0.00 -0.70
N GLY A 5 26.48 0.13 -1.97
CA GLY A 5 27.03 -1.02 -2.70
C GLY A 5 28.27 -1.63 -2.02
N LEU A 6 29.00 -0.86 -1.22
CA LEU A 6 30.09 -1.36 -0.39
C LEU A 6 29.58 -2.20 0.79
N ASP A 7 28.50 -1.78 1.44
CA ASP A 7 27.92 -2.53 2.56
C ASP A 7 27.31 -3.85 2.10
N ILE A 8 26.68 -3.85 0.92
CA ILE A 8 26.21 -5.08 0.26
C ILE A 8 27.40 -5.98 -0.07
N TYR A 9 28.46 -5.44 -0.68
CA TYR A 9 29.65 -6.21 -1.05
C TYR A 9 30.31 -6.89 0.16
N LYS A 10 30.26 -6.27 1.34
CA LYS A 10 30.82 -6.85 2.56
C LYS A 10 30.12 -8.16 2.96
N ARG A 11 28.83 -8.29 2.66
CA ARG A 11 27.96 -9.44 2.99
C ARG A 11 27.87 -10.49 1.88
N LEU A 12 28.37 -10.20 0.69
CA LEU A 12 28.46 -11.16 -0.41
C LEU A 12 29.65 -12.13 -0.22
N PRO A 13 29.63 -13.31 -0.86
CA PRO A 13 30.67 -14.34 -0.75
C PRO A 13 32.04 -13.96 -1.38
N ARG A 14 32.12 -12.85 -2.13
CA ARG A 14 33.34 -12.31 -2.77
C ARG A 14 34.11 -13.29 -3.68
N THR A 15 33.46 -14.34 -4.16
CA THR A 15 34.06 -15.36 -5.05
C THR A 15 34.30 -14.88 -6.47
N ASN A 16 33.61 -13.81 -6.92
CA ASN A 16 33.63 -13.31 -8.29
C ASN A 16 33.34 -14.41 -9.34
N CYS A 17 32.45 -15.35 -9.01
CA CYS A 17 32.19 -16.55 -9.82
C CYS A 17 31.44 -16.29 -11.15
N ARG A 18 30.91 -15.07 -11.36
CA ARG A 18 30.13 -14.65 -12.53
C ARG A 18 28.84 -15.44 -12.81
N LYS A 19 28.44 -16.35 -11.91
CA LYS A 19 27.21 -17.14 -12.04
C LYS A 19 25.93 -16.29 -12.05
N CYS A 20 25.97 -15.08 -11.48
CA CYS A 20 24.88 -14.10 -11.51
C CYS A 20 24.89 -13.20 -12.76
N GLY A 21 25.79 -13.43 -13.73
CA GLY A 21 25.89 -12.63 -14.96
C GLY A 21 26.68 -11.33 -14.83
N PHE A 22 27.18 -10.98 -13.63
CA PHE A 22 28.02 -9.80 -13.41
C PHE A 22 29.52 -10.17 -13.40
N PRO A 23 30.41 -9.28 -13.89
CA PRO A 23 31.84 -9.57 -13.99
C PRO A 23 32.54 -9.70 -12.62
N THR A 24 32.01 -9.04 -11.58
CA THR A 24 32.50 -9.08 -10.20
C THR A 24 31.35 -9.01 -9.19
N CYS A 25 31.58 -9.49 -7.97
CA CYS A 25 30.63 -9.35 -6.86
C CYS A 25 30.38 -7.89 -6.49
N LEU A 26 31.36 -7.00 -6.69
CA LEU A 26 31.19 -5.56 -6.49
C LEU A 26 30.22 -4.95 -7.52
N ALA A 27 30.33 -5.36 -8.80
CA ALA A 27 29.40 -4.92 -9.84
C ALA A 27 27.96 -5.38 -9.54
N PHE A 28 27.79 -6.61 -9.07
CA PHE A 28 26.50 -7.12 -8.59
C PHE A 28 25.98 -6.30 -7.39
N ALA A 29 26.85 -5.98 -6.41
CA ALA A 29 26.47 -5.19 -5.24
C ALA A 29 25.99 -3.78 -5.59
N MET A 30 26.64 -3.11 -6.55
CA MET A 30 26.21 -1.78 -7.03
C MET A 30 24.89 -1.84 -7.80
N ALA A 31 24.68 -2.90 -8.60
CA ALA A 31 23.42 -3.13 -9.29
C ALA A 31 22.27 -3.42 -8.31
N LEU A 32 22.54 -4.17 -7.24
CA LEU A 32 21.59 -4.47 -6.17
C LEU A 32 21.24 -3.21 -5.36
N ALA A 33 22.23 -2.39 -4.99
CA ALA A 33 22.01 -1.09 -4.31
C ALA A 33 21.09 -0.17 -5.14
N SER A 34 21.20 -0.24 -6.46
CA SER A 34 20.37 0.52 -7.40
C SER A 34 19.00 -0.14 -7.68
N ARG A 35 18.68 -1.29 -7.05
CA ARG A 35 17.49 -2.11 -7.31
C ARG A 35 17.31 -2.50 -8.79
N LYS A 36 18.40 -2.71 -9.51
CA LYS A 36 18.38 -3.16 -10.92
C LYS A 36 18.36 -4.69 -11.08
N VAL A 37 18.64 -5.40 -9.98
CA VAL A 37 18.68 -6.86 -9.92
C VAL A 37 18.24 -7.31 -8.54
N ALA A 38 17.58 -8.45 -8.45
CA ALA A 38 17.17 -9.06 -7.19
C ALA A 38 18.29 -9.90 -6.55
N LEU A 39 18.28 -10.01 -5.22
CA LEU A 39 19.25 -10.83 -4.47
C LEU A 39 19.14 -12.34 -4.80
N SER A 40 18.00 -12.79 -5.34
CA SER A 40 17.80 -14.16 -5.84
C SER A 40 18.68 -14.54 -7.03
N ALA A 41 19.25 -13.57 -7.75
CA ALA A 41 20.13 -13.81 -8.89
C ALA A 41 21.51 -14.36 -8.50
N CYS A 42 21.90 -14.28 -7.23
CA CYS A 42 23.15 -14.86 -6.74
C CYS A 42 22.90 -16.24 -6.11
N PRO A 43 23.34 -17.34 -6.75
CA PRO A 43 23.14 -18.69 -6.21
C PRO A 43 24.06 -19.01 -5.01
N GLU A 44 25.15 -18.26 -4.84
CA GLU A 44 26.19 -18.52 -3.82
C GLU A 44 25.99 -17.69 -2.54
N VAL A 45 24.89 -16.93 -2.42
CA VAL A 45 24.66 -16.12 -1.22
C VAL A 45 24.11 -17.00 -0.10
N SER A 46 24.71 -16.92 1.08
CA SER A 46 24.25 -17.68 2.25
C SER A 46 22.89 -17.18 2.73
N ASP A 47 22.12 -18.06 3.36
CA ASP A 47 20.79 -17.72 3.87
C ASP A 47 20.86 -16.63 4.97
N ALA A 48 21.92 -16.64 5.78
CA ALA A 48 22.17 -15.59 6.76
C ALA A 48 22.39 -14.21 6.11
N ALA A 49 23.23 -14.13 5.07
CA ALA A 49 23.44 -12.89 4.33
C ALA A 49 22.17 -12.45 3.57
N ARG A 50 21.36 -13.41 3.11
CA ARG A 50 20.07 -13.13 2.48
C ARG A 50 19.10 -12.45 3.44
N ALA A 51 18.98 -12.96 4.66
CA ALA A 51 18.11 -12.40 5.68
C ALA A 51 18.53 -10.98 6.09
N GLU A 52 19.83 -10.76 6.35
CA GLU A 52 20.35 -9.43 6.71
C GLU A 52 20.14 -8.39 5.61
N LEU A 53 20.42 -8.76 4.35
CA LEU A 53 20.24 -7.86 3.22
C LEU A 53 18.76 -7.58 2.93
N ALA A 54 17.87 -8.56 3.14
CA ALA A 54 16.43 -8.37 2.99
C ALA A 54 15.88 -7.39 4.04
N ALA A 55 16.24 -7.57 5.32
CA ALA A 55 15.81 -6.70 6.40
C ALA A 55 16.29 -5.24 6.20
N ALA A 56 17.53 -5.05 5.74
CA ALA A 56 18.08 -3.72 5.51
C ALA A 56 17.63 -3.08 4.17
N ALA A 57 17.04 -3.86 3.25
CA ALA A 57 16.49 -3.35 1.99
C ALA A 57 15.02 -2.93 2.11
N GLU A 58 14.34 -3.29 3.19
CA GLU A 58 12.94 -2.94 3.44
C GLU A 58 12.76 -1.41 3.44
N PRO A 59 11.78 -0.86 2.70
CA PRO A 59 11.52 0.57 2.69
C PRO A 59 11.23 1.09 4.11
N PRO A 60 11.73 2.29 4.48
CA PRO A 60 11.48 2.85 5.81
C PRO A 60 10.00 3.17 6.04
N VAL A 61 9.26 3.46 4.97
CA VAL A 61 7.80 3.62 4.98
C VAL A 61 7.18 2.34 4.44
N ARG A 62 6.31 1.70 5.23
CA ARG A 62 5.58 0.51 4.77
C ARG A 62 4.75 0.83 3.53
N THR A 63 4.61 -0.15 2.64
CA THR A 63 3.77 -0.04 1.45
C THR A 63 2.39 -0.60 1.76
N VAL A 64 1.34 0.14 1.45
CA VAL A 64 -0.05 -0.22 1.75
C VAL A 64 -0.85 -0.28 0.46
N ARG A 65 -1.58 -1.39 0.24
CA ARG A 65 -2.50 -1.55 -0.90
C ARG A 65 -3.93 -1.28 -0.46
N ILE A 66 -4.64 -0.45 -1.22
CA ILE A 66 -6.04 -0.08 -1.02
C ILE A 66 -6.77 -0.30 -2.34
N GLY A 67 -7.50 -1.42 -2.44
CA GLY A 67 -8.10 -1.84 -3.71
C GLY A 67 -7.04 -2.02 -4.80
N ASP A 68 -7.15 -1.29 -5.91
CA ASP A 68 -6.19 -1.31 -7.02
C ASP A 68 -5.02 -0.31 -6.84
N ARG A 69 -5.01 0.47 -5.76
CA ARG A 69 -4.00 1.51 -5.50
C ARG A 69 -2.97 1.08 -4.48
N VAL A 70 -1.77 1.63 -4.62
CA VAL A 70 -0.63 1.40 -3.72
C VAL A 70 -0.14 2.76 -3.24
N ILE A 71 -0.02 2.92 -1.93
CA ILE A 71 0.49 4.12 -1.26
C ILE A 71 1.66 3.76 -0.33
N GLY A 72 2.42 4.76 0.10
CA GLY A 72 3.59 4.55 0.96
C GLY A 72 4.78 3.98 0.20
N GLY A 73 5.65 3.22 0.86
CA GLY A 73 6.84 2.65 0.20
C GLY A 73 7.92 3.66 -0.18
N GLU A 74 7.81 4.90 0.30
CA GLU A 74 8.75 5.97 -0.03
C GLU A 74 10.11 5.76 0.61
N THR A 75 11.16 6.16 -0.12
CA THR A 75 12.56 5.94 0.29
C THR A 75 13.35 7.22 0.51
N VAL A 76 12.77 8.38 0.18
CA VAL A 76 13.43 9.69 0.23
C VAL A 76 12.51 10.76 0.78
N LEU A 77 13.09 11.79 1.39
CA LEU A 77 12.35 12.98 1.85
C LEU A 77 12.21 14.00 0.73
N PHE A 78 13.23 14.13 -0.12
CA PHE A 78 13.26 15.13 -1.18
C PHE A 78 13.28 14.52 -2.57
N ARG A 79 12.41 15.03 -3.45
CA ARG A 79 12.24 14.50 -4.82
C ARG A 79 13.47 14.65 -5.73
N HIS A 80 14.43 15.48 -5.35
CA HIS A 80 15.66 15.70 -6.15
C HIS A 80 16.75 14.67 -5.83
N GLU A 81 16.65 13.98 -4.69
CA GLU A 81 17.50 12.83 -4.39
C GLU A 81 17.04 11.60 -5.19
N LYS A 82 15.72 11.38 -5.21
CA LYS A 82 15.07 10.32 -5.99
C LYS A 82 13.60 10.65 -6.24
N THR A 83 13.01 10.02 -7.25
CA THR A 83 11.59 10.15 -7.56
C THR A 83 10.72 9.49 -6.48
N PHE A 84 9.62 10.16 -6.11
CA PHE A 84 8.54 9.56 -5.33
C PHE A 84 7.83 8.50 -6.16
N VAL A 85 7.62 7.34 -5.57
CA VAL A 85 7.22 6.14 -6.31
C VAL A 85 5.71 6.00 -6.40
N ASN A 86 4.99 6.30 -5.31
CA ASN A 86 3.56 6.04 -5.21
C ASN A 86 2.81 7.36 -5.06
N PRO A 87 1.97 7.75 -6.05
CA PRO A 87 1.17 8.96 -5.96
C PRO A 87 0.26 8.96 -4.72
N PRO A 88 0.03 10.13 -4.09
CA PRO A 88 -0.91 10.24 -2.99
C PRO A 88 -2.33 9.99 -3.50
N LEU A 89 -3.11 9.30 -2.67
CA LEU A 89 -4.50 8.99 -2.96
C LEU A 89 -5.39 10.17 -2.53
N LEU A 90 -6.25 10.64 -3.43
CA LEU A 90 -7.13 11.78 -3.17
C LEU A 90 -8.53 11.32 -2.77
N ALA A 91 -9.00 11.81 -1.62
CA ALA A 91 -10.31 11.48 -1.08
C ALA A 91 -11.20 12.70 -0.84
N VAL A 92 -12.52 12.51 -0.97
CA VAL A 92 -13.53 13.47 -0.49
C VAL A 92 -14.22 12.92 0.74
N ALA A 93 -14.25 13.75 1.79
CA ALA A 93 -15.00 13.47 2.99
C ALA A 93 -16.50 13.78 2.80
N VAL A 94 -17.34 12.87 3.29
CA VAL A 94 -18.81 12.98 3.39
C VAL A 94 -19.24 12.54 4.78
N HIS A 95 -20.34 13.08 5.31
CA HIS A 95 -20.93 12.65 6.58
C HIS A 95 -22.23 11.88 6.28
N GLY A 96 -22.33 10.65 6.76
CA GLY A 96 -23.47 9.77 6.43
C GLY A 96 -23.66 9.57 4.92
N PHE A 97 -24.86 9.84 4.42
CA PHE A 97 -25.20 9.71 3.00
C PHE A 97 -25.43 11.06 2.32
N ASP A 98 -24.45 11.48 1.52
CA ASP A 98 -24.54 12.67 0.65
C ASP A 98 -24.40 12.25 -0.82
N ALA A 99 -25.54 11.86 -1.43
CA ALA A 99 -25.56 11.37 -2.80
C ALA A 99 -25.08 12.41 -3.82
N GLU A 100 -25.39 13.68 -3.60
CA GLU A 100 -25.03 14.77 -4.50
C GLU A 100 -23.52 14.96 -4.52
N ARG A 101 -22.90 15.06 -3.34
CA ARG A 101 -21.44 15.21 -3.20
C ARG A 101 -20.69 13.99 -3.70
N ILE A 102 -21.17 12.78 -3.44
CA ILE A 102 -20.55 11.53 -3.94
C ILE A 102 -20.59 11.50 -5.47
N ARG A 103 -21.71 11.86 -6.10
CA ARG A 103 -21.84 11.90 -7.57
C ARG A 103 -20.99 13.00 -8.19
N ALA A 104 -21.01 14.19 -7.59
CA ALA A 104 -20.18 15.31 -8.04
C ALA A 104 -18.69 14.95 -7.99
N PHE A 105 -18.26 14.26 -6.94
CA PHE A 105 -16.89 13.77 -6.81
C PHE A 105 -16.55 12.68 -7.82
N GLY A 106 -17.42 11.70 -8.03
CA GLY A 106 -17.21 10.65 -9.04
C GLY A 106 -17.15 11.18 -10.48
N ALA A 107 -17.80 12.31 -10.75
CA ALA A 107 -17.74 13.00 -12.04
C ALA A 107 -16.48 13.87 -12.21
N LEU A 108 -15.76 14.19 -11.13
CA LEU A 108 -14.62 15.09 -11.16
C LEU A 108 -13.42 14.40 -11.83
N SER A 109 -13.19 14.80 -13.08
CA SER A 109 -12.04 14.37 -13.86
C SER A 109 -11.49 15.54 -14.65
N PHE A 110 -10.16 15.60 -14.76
CA PHE A 110 -9.49 16.64 -15.53
C PHE A 110 -8.42 16.02 -16.42
N ASP A 111 -8.33 16.49 -17.65
CA ASP A 111 -7.22 16.19 -18.55
C ASP A 111 -6.16 17.28 -18.40
N ARG A 112 -4.93 16.87 -18.11
CA ARG A 112 -3.78 17.76 -18.06
C ARG A 112 -2.63 17.10 -18.78
N VAL A 113 -2.21 17.71 -19.90
CA VAL A 113 -1.06 17.24 -20.71
C VAL A 113 -1.28 15.79 -21.17
N GLY A 114 -2.48 15.44 -21.63
CA GLY A 114 -2.81 14.10 -22.12
C GLY A 114 -2.89 13.04 -21.03
N ARG A 115 -2.90 13.44 -19.76
CA ARG A 115 -3.14 12.55 -18.61
C ARG A 115 -4.49 12.89 -17.98
N ARG A 116 -5.35 11.88 -17.89
CA ARG A 116 -6.62 11.99 -17.17
C ARG A 116 -6.39 11.72 -15.68
N HIS A 117 -6.67 12.73 -14.87
CA HIS A 117 -6.73 12.61 -13.42
C HIS A 117 -8.18 12.44 -12.99
N ARG A 118 -8.39 11.58 -11.99
CA ARG A 118 -9.71 11.21 -11.49
C ARG A 118 -9.64 11.20 -9.97
N THR A 119 -10.81 11.34 -9.39
CA THR A 119 -11.03 11.07 -7.98
C THR A 119 -10.96 9.58 -7.69
N GLU A 120 -10.46 9.22 -6.50
CA GLU A 120 -10.06 7.84 -6.22
C GLU A 120 -10.83 7.26 -5.04
N MET A 121 -11.13 8.06 -4.00
CA MET A 121 -11.74 7.54 -2.78
C MET A 121 -12.78 8.46 -2.15
N VAL A 122 -13.84 7.88 -1.60
CA VAL A 122 -14.78 8.57 -0.71
C VAL A 122 -14.48 8.16 0.73
N LEU A 123 -14.27 9.13 1.62
CA LEU A 123 -14.18 8.91 3.05
C LEU A 123 -15.54 9.25 3.68
N CYS A 124 -16.24 8.25 4.18
CA CYS A 124 -17.51 8.41 4.87
C CYS A 124 -17.28 8.48 6.37
N ASP A 125 -17.64 9.60 6.97
CA ASP A 125 -17.75 9.75 8.41
C ASP A 125 -19.05 9.11 8.91
N ALA A 126 -18.91 8.06 9.73
CA ALA A 126 -20.01 7.26 10.23
C ALA A 126 -20.54 7.72 11.60
N VAL A 127 -19.85 8.67 12.26
CA VAL A 127 -20.18 9.08 13.63
C VAL A 127 -21.63 9.56 13.70
N GLY A 128 -22.44 8.88 14.50
CA GLY A 128 -23.87 9.19 14.69
C GLY A 128 -24.76 8.94 13.47
N CYS A 129 -24.28 8.25 12.44
CA CYS A 129 -25.03 7.97 11.21
C CYS A 129 -25.73 6.60 11.26
N PRO A 130 -26.96 6.48 10.72
CA PRO A 130 -27.60 5.19 10.56
C PRO A 130 -26.83 4.25 9.62
N ALA A 131 -26.78 2.95 9.94
CA ALA A 131 -26.14 1.92 9.10
C ALA A 131 -26.63 1.92 7.64
N ARG A 132 -27.91 2.24 7.41
CA ARG A 132 -28.50 2.34 6.07
C ARG A 132 -27.84 3.43 5.21
N ASP A 133 -27.40 4.53 5.81
CA ASP A 133 -26.86 5.68 5.11
C ASP A 133 -25.40 5.39 4.72
N ILE A 134 -24.66 4.74 5.62
CA ILE A 134 -23.30 4.23 5.36
C ILE A 134 -23.32 3.21 4.20
N ALA A 135 -24.25 2.24 4.25
CA ALA A 135 -24.40 1.25 3.21
C ALA A 135 -24.78 1.88 1.85
N ALA A 136 -25.64 2.92 1.86
CA ALA A 136 -26.00 3.66 0.66
C ALA A 136 -24.80 4.42 0.07
N ALA A 137 -23.98 5.06 0.91
CA ALA A 137 -22.78 5.78 0.48
C ALA A 137 -21.75 4.85 -0.16
N ALA A 138 -21.51 3.70 0.47
CA ALA A 138 -20.56 2.71 -0.04
C ALA A 138 -21.03 2.07 -1.36
N ARG A 139 -22.31 1.70 -1.47
CA ARG A 139 -22.87 1.13 -2.71
C ARG A 139 -22.83 2.15 -3.85
N LEU A 140 -23.16 3.41 -3.56
CA LEU A 140 -23.06 4.48 -4.56
C LEU A 140 -21.61 4.68 -5.01
N THR A 141 -20.66 4.72 -4.08
CA THR A 141 -19.23 4.86 -4.38
C THR A 141 -18.72 3.71 -5.25
N ALA A 142 -19.08 2.47 -4.90
CA ALA A 142 -18.72 1.28 -5.67
C ALA A 142 -19.33 1.29 -7.07
N SER A 143 -20.57 1.76 -7.23
CA SER A 143 -21.22 1.89 -8.55
C SER A 143 -20.52 2.90 -9.47
N LEU A 144 -19.78 3.86 -8.89
CA LEU A 144 -18.97 4.84 -9.61
C LEU A 144 -17.53 4.36 -9.82
N GLY A 145 -17.16 3.18 -9.33
CA GLY A 145 -15.82 2.62 -9.41
C GLY A 145 -14.79 3.30 -8.50
N GLY A 146 -15.24 4.00 -7.47
CA GLY A 146 -14.38 4.62 -6.46
C GLY A 146 -14.07 3.67 -5.30
N LEU A 147 -12.96 3.94 -4.60
CA LEU A 147 -12.64 3.32 -3.32
C LEU A 147 -13.49 3.95 -2.21
N PHE A 148 -13.80 3.19 -1.18
CA PHE A 148 -14.59 3.64 -0.04
C PHE A 148 -13.85 3.41 1.26
N ALA A 149 -13.64 4.48 2.02
CA ALA A 149 -13.07 4.46 3.35
C ALA A 149 -14.15 4.88 4.35
N LEU A 150 -14.09 4.29 5.54
CA LEU A 150 -15.02 4.55 6.63
C LEU A 150 -14.24 5.13 7.81
N ARG A 151 -14.76 6.20 8.39
CA ARG A 151 -14.29 6.73 9.67
C ARG A 151 -15.33 6.43 10.73
N VAL A 152 -14.93 5.78 11.81
CA VAL A 152 -15.82 5.38 12.91
C VAL A 152 -15.40 6.09 14.19
N GLY A 153 -16.37 6.44 15.05
CA GLY A 153 -16.08 6.99 16.37
C GLY A 153 -15.90 5.91 17.45
N SER A 154 -16.35 4.68 17.17
CA SER A 154 -16.19 3.54 18.07
C SER A 154 -16.20 2.19 17.35
N ALA A 155 -15.70 1.17 18.03
CA ALA A 155 -15.74 -0.23 17.60
C ALA A 155 -17.16 -0.76 17.31
N GLU A 156 -18.16 -0.26 18.05
CA GLU A 156 -19.54 -0.71 17.92
C GLU A 156 -20.17 -0.20 16.62
N GLU A 157 -19.86 1.05 16.23
CA GLU A 157 -20.31 1.63 14.96
C GLU A 157 -19.78 0.83 13.76
N ALA A 158 -18.52 0.36 13.82
CA ALA A 158 -17.94 -0.48 12.77
C ALA A 158 -18.74 -1.79 12.56
N ARG A 159 -19.31 -2.38 13.62
CA ARG A 159 -20.10 -3.61 13.54
C ARG A 159 -21.48 -3.41 12.91
N THR A 160 -21.98 -2.18 12.90
CA THR A 160 -23.27 -1.86 12.28
C THR A 160 -23.20 -1.86 10.76
N VAL A 161 -21.99 -1.81 10.19
CA VAL A 161 -21.78 -1.85 8.74
C VAL A 161 -21.96 -3.28 8.23
N PRO A 162 -22.91 -3.53 7.32
CA PRO A 162 -23.14 -4.86 6.79
C PRO A 162 -21.93 -5.43 6.04
N ALA A 163 -21.67 -6.73 6.17
CA ALA A 163 -20.51 -7.39 5.56
C ALA A 163 -20.53 -7.43 4.01
N ASP A 164 -21.67 -7.17 3.38
CA ASP A 164 -21.83 -7.03 1.93
C ASP A 164 -21.36 -5.68 1.40
N VAL A 165 -21.01 -4.74 2.29
CA VAL A 165 -20.58 -3.39 1.93
C VAL A 165 -19.10 -3.39 1.55
N PRO A 166 -18.72 -2.86 0.37
CA PRO A 166 -17.32 -2.78 -0.07
C PRO A 166 -16.61 -1.64 0.65
N VAL A 167 -16.14 -1.90 1.86
CA VAL A 167 -15.25 -0.99 2.59
C VAL A 167 -13.80 -1.38 2.31
N HIS A 168 -12.96 -0.41 1.99
CA HIS A 168 -11.53 -0.60 1.68
C HIS A 168 -10.60 -0.14 2.80
N LEU A 169 -11.02 0.82 3.65
CA LEU A 169 -10.29 1.28 4.83
C LEU A 169 -11.24 1.60 5.99
N ILE A 170 -10.81 1.35 7.22
CA ILE A 170 -11.44 1.88 8.44
C ILE A 170 -10.39 2.71 9.20
N GLY A 171 -10.71 3.98 9.45
CA GLY A 171 -9.91 4.92 10.25
C GLY A 171 -10.48 5.14 11.65
N ASP A 172 -9.65 5.68 12.54
CA ASP A 172 -9.97 6.07 13.94
C ASP A 172 -10.34 4.90 14.88
N ALA A 173 -9.92 3.68 14.55
CA ALA A 173 -10.05 2.53 15.44
C ALA A 173 -8.99 2.59 16.56
N HIS A 174 -9.42 2.48 17.83
CA HIS A 174 -8.49 2.39 18.97
C HIS A 174 -7.79 1.02 18.97
N ALA A 175 -6.64 0.89 19.64
CA ALA A 175 -5.82 -0.33 19.67
C ALA A 175 -6.60 -1.61 20.07
N GLY A 176 -7.71 -1.49 20.80
CA GLY A 176 -8.60 -2.60 21.17
C GLY A 176 -9.49 -3.15 20.05
N ASP A 177 -9.44 -2.55 18.86
CA ASP A 177 -10.34 -2.82 17.74
C ASP A 177 -9.67 -3.51 16.54
N VAL A 178 -8.35 -3.71 16.62
CA VAL A 178 -7.56 -4.46 15.64
C VAL A 178 -7.95 -5.95 15.70
N GLY A 179 -8.34 -6.55 14.56
CA GLY A 179 -8.57 -8.00 14.44
C GLY A 179 -10.00 -8.52 14.73
N ARG A 180 -11.04 -7.67 14.65
CA ARG A 180 -12.45 -8.08 14.84
C ARG A 180 -13.23 -8.18 13.52
N PRO A 181 -14.35 -8.94 13.45
CA PRO A 181 -15.00 -9.31 12.19
C PRO A 181 -15.30 -8.10 11.31
N GLY A 182 -14.73 -8.07 10.10
CA GLY A 182 -14.66 -6.90 9.23
C GLY A 182 -13.23 -6.37 9.02
N ALA A 183 -12.38 -6.42 10.05
CA ALA A 183 -10.96 -6.06 9.99
C ALA A 183 -10.10 -7.06 9.20
N GLU A 184 -10.60 -8.28 8.97
CA GLU A 184 -9.91 -9.35 8.25
C GLU A 184 -9.80 -9.11 6.72
N ARG A 185 -10.45 -8.04 6.21
CA ARG A 185 -10.42 -7.63 4.80
C ARG A 185 -9.90 -6.19 4.60
N LEU A 186 -9.48 -5.52 5.67
CA LEU A 186 -9.48 -4.06 5.76
C LEU A 186 -8.26 -3.53 6.51
N GLY A 187 -7.43 -2.74 5.84
CA GLY A 187 -6.31 -2.05 6.47
C GLY A 187 -6.81 -1.04 7.51
N VAL A 188 -6.54 -1.30 8.78
CA VAL A 188 -6.83 -0.40 9.89
C VAL A 188 -5.68 0.59 10.03
N LEU A 189 -5.97 1.90 9.97
CA LEU A 189 -5.02 2.95 10.34
C LEU A 189 -5.31 3.38 11.79
N VAL A 190 -4.45 2.93 12.71
CA VAL A 190 -4.48 3.35 14.12
C VAL A 190 -3.49 4.51 14.29
N GLU A 191 -3.97 5.68 14.71
CA GLU A 191 -3.11 6.71 15.28
C GLU A 191 -3.07 6.52 16.80
N ASP A 192 -1.96 6.00 17.32
CA ASP A 192 -1.70 6.01 18.76
C ASP A 192 -0.24 6.42 19.01
N GLU A 193 -0.05 7.49 19.80
CA GLU A 193 1.26 8.04 20.18
C GLU A 193 2.00 7.14 21.19
N GLN A 194 1.33 6.16 21.79
CA GLN A 194 1.91 5.32 22.85
C GLN A 194 2.42 3.94 22.38
N ILE A 195 2.20 3.55 21.13
CA ILE A 195 2.61 2.23 20.61
C ILE A 195 3.97 2.33 19.92
N GLY A 196 4.96 1.64 20.51
CA GLY A 196 6.31 1.53 19.96
C GLY A 196 6.33 0.93 18.53
N PRO A 197 7.38 1.18 17.73
CA PRO A 197 7.41 0.90 16.29
C PRO A 197 7.24 -0.58 15.90
N ALA A 198 7.42 -1.52 16.84
CA ALA A 198 7.31 -2.95 16.61
C ALA A 198 5.87 -3.49 16.67
N GLU A 199 4.95 -2.81 17.36
CA GLU A 199 3.60 -3.34 17.68
C GLU A 199 2.46 -2.66 16.90
N ARG A 200 2.80 -1.74 15.97
CA ARG A 200 1.84 -1.24 14.97
C ARG A 200 1.54 -2.35 13.96
N GLN A 201 0.71 -3.30 14.35
CA GLN A 201 0.28 -4.40 13.51
C GLN A 201 -0.78 -3.88 12.53
N VAL A 202 -0.32 -3.63 11.30
CA VAL A 202 -1.14 -3.25 10.17
C VAL A 202 -1.17 -4.48 9.27
N ASP A 203 -2.19 -5.33 9.43
CA ASP A 203 -2.47 -6.44 8.51
C ASP A 203 -3.14 -5.88 7.24
N VAL A 204 -2.39 -5.04 6.52
CA VAL A 204 -2.61 -4.78 5.10
C VAL A 204 -1.97 -5.94 4.36
N GLU A 205 -2.53 -6.39 3.22
CA GLU A 205 -1.80 -7.26 2.31
C GLU A 205 -0.47 -6.59 1.97
N VAL A 206 0.58 -6.99 2.69
CA VAL A 206 1.95 -6.60 2.45
C VAL A 206 2.24 -7.20 1.08
N ALA A 207 2.25 -6.35 0.05
CA ALA A 207 2.70 -6.78 -1.26
C ALA A 207 4.08 -7.43 -1.06
N PRO A 208 4.26 -8.73 -1.31
CA PRO A 208 5.56 -9.33 -1.16
C PRO A 208 6.51 -8.59 -2.10
N ALA A 209 7.73 -8.31 -1.63
CA ALA A 209 8.72 -7.53 -2.38
C ALA A 209 8.98 -8.05 -3.81
N ALA A 210 8.56 -9.29 -4.12
CA ALA A 210 8.64 -9.92 -5.44
C ALA A 210 7.60 -9.44 -6.48
N ASP A 211 6.49 -8.80 -6.07
CA ASP A 211 5.39 -8.47 -6.98
C ASP A 211 5.48 -7.06 -7.59
N VAL A 212 6.45 -6.24 -7.16
CA VAL A 212 6.72 -4.92 -7.78
C VAL A 212 7.45 -5.07 -9.13
N GLU A 213 8.02 -6.25 -9.43
CA GLU A 213 8.85 -6.47 -10.62
C GLU A 213 8.15 -7.18 -11.80
N ARG A 214 6.86 -7.52 -11.72
CA ARG A 214 6.12 -8.11 -12.85
C ARG A 214 4.96 -7.26 -13.30
N GLY A 215 5.26 -6.31 -14.17
CA GLY A 215 4.31 -5.85 -15.18
C GLY A 215 3.93 -7.03 -16.09
N VAL A 216 2.91 -7.78 -15.72
CA VAL A 216 2.19 -8.68 -16.64
C VAL A 216 0.70 -8.44 -16.47
N VAL A 217 0.17 -7.70 -17.42
CA VAL A 217 -1.25 -7.59 -17.72
C VAL A 217 -1.78 -9.00 -18.04
N ALA A 218 -2.62 -9.54 -17.17
CA ALA A 218 -3.46 -10.68 -17.51
C ALA A 218 -4.92 -10.20 -17.62
N HIS A 219 -5.27 -9.67 -18.79
CA HIS A 219 -6.65 -9.54 -19.22
C HIS A 219 -7.29 -10.94 -19.25
N ARG A 220 -8.18 -11.26 -18.31
CA ARG A 220 -9.24 -12.23 -18.60
C ARG A 220 -10.38 -11.48 -19.27
N ARG A 221 -10.36 -11.51 -20.61
CA ARG A 221 -11.57 -11.38 -21.42
C ARG A 221 -12.52 -12.50 -20.98
N ALA A 222 -13.67 -12.14 -20.42
CA ALA A 222 -14.82 -13.02 -20.47
C ALA A 222 -15.26 -13.10 -21.94
N GLN A 223 -15.14 -14.27 -22.54
CA GLN A 223 -15.87 -14.64 -23.75
C GLN A 223 -17.05 -15.51 -23.31
N VAL A 224 -18.13 -15.36 -24.09
CA VAL A 224 -19.48 -15.94 -24.03
C VAL A 224 -20.46 -15.15 -23.19
#